data_AF-A0AAW2I2H6-F1
#
_entry.id   AF-A0AAW2I2H6-F1
#
_cell.length_a   1.000
_cell.length_b   1.000
_cell.length_c   1.000
_cell.angle_alpha   90.00
_cell.angle_beta   90.00
_cell.angle_gamma   90.00
#
_symmetry.space_group_name_H-M   'P 1'
#
loop_
_entity.id
_entity.type
_entity.pdbx_description
1 polymer ?
#
loop_
_entity_poly.entity_id
_entity_poly.type
_entity_poly.pdbx_seq_one_letter_code
_entity_poly.pdbx_strand_id
1 'polypeptide(L)'
;MNLQSKIEVNQSSLLSLKAELLRKKQEVHNAKLSDFPNRPTVVNKTKLKTKLDKANEGVSERNRKDAEAIQEESDALKKSQSILEAKSKLYDELVKDPKANSGHFLVDFKNKESEKDESAVLQEDDDKIESDFEEDDEEWVDFVDCLGRTKRCHRDDLESMKANDEKLKISLFGPSRSQESKEPEKPKTDGVELPDLCSEDMRRELLRQKWEEEERELLDKKNIHYQHVLFDGKSFFCYKTDILI
;
A
#
# COMPACT_ATOMS: atom_id res chain seq x y z
N MET A 1 -0.04 -15.13 57.23
CA MET A 1 -0.28 -16.13 56.17
C MET A 1 -1.42 -15.59 55.31
N ASN A 2 -1.13 -15.16 54.09
CA ASN A 2 -2.13 -14.54 53.20
C ASN A 2 -2.83 -15.66 52.44
N LEU A 3 -4.12 -15.87 52.71
CA LEU A 3 -4.94 -16.87 52.06
C LEU A 3 -5.39 -16.30 50.71
N GLN A 4 -4.68 -16.65 49.63
CA GLN A 4 -5.20 -16.46 48.27
C GLN A 4 -6.43 -17.37 48.10
N SER A 5 -7.64 -16.83 48.31
CA SER A 5 -8.87 -17.50 47.92
C SER A 5 -8.98 -17.47 46.39
N LYS A 6 -8.70 -18.61 45.75
CA LYS A 6 -8.92 -18.79 44.32
C LYS A 6 -10.42 -18.77 44.06
N ILE A 7 -10.91 -17.70 43.44
CA ILE A 7 -12.32 -17.58 43.07
C ILE A 7 -12.56 -18.43 41.82
N GLU A 8 -13.29 -19.53 41.97
CA GLU A 8 -13.75 -20.34 40.83
C GLU A 8 -14.94 -19.62 40.17
N VAL A 9 -14.67 -18.95 39.06
CA VAL A 9 -15.69 -18.19 38.32
C VAL A 9 -16.49 -19.15 37.43
N ASN A 10 -17.70 -19.51 37.87
CA ASN A 10 -18.66 -20.23 37.05
C ASN A 10 -19.33 -19.27 36.04
N GLN A 11 -19.66 -19.77 34.84
CA GLN A 11 -20.38 -19.01 33.81
C GLN A 11 -21.69 -18.39 34.32
N SER A 12 -22.43 -19.10 35.18
CA SER A 12 -23.65 -18.58 35.81
C SER A 12 -23.40 -17.40 36.74
N SER A 13 -22.30 -17.42 37.51
CA SER A 13 -21.87 -16.32 38.39
C SER A 13 -21.49 -15.08 37.59
N LEU A 14 -20.83 -15.26 36.44
CA LEU A 14 -20.46 -14.16 35.54
C LEU A 14 -21.70 -13.51 34.91
N LEU A 15 -22.68 -14.31 34.50
CA LEU A 15 -23.94 -13.83 33.94
C LEU A 15 -24.78 -13.08 34.99
N SER A 16 -24.82 -13.57 36.23
CA SER A 16 -25.49 -12.89 37.34
C SER A 16 -24.86 -11.53 37.63
N LEU A 17 -23.52 -11.46 37.70
CA LEU A 17 -22.80 -10.20 37.90
C LEU A 17 -23.03 -9.21 36.75
N LYS A 18 -23.01 -9.71 35.50
CA LYS A 18 -23.30 -8.90 34.31
C LYS A 18 -24.71 -8.32 34.35
N ALA A 19 -25.70 -9.12 34.75
CA ALA A 19 -27.09 -8.67 34.89
C ALA A 19 -27.21 -7.59 35.98
N GLU A 20 -26.57 -7.77 37.13
CA GLU A 20 -26.61 -6.80 38.24
C GLU A 20 -25.92 -5.48 37.87
N LEU A 21 -24.77 -5.53 37.20
CA LEU A 21 -24.08 -4.33 36.69
C LEU A 21 -24.93 -3.56 35.67
N LEU A 22 -25.61 -4.28 34.76
CA LEU A 22 -26.52 -3.67 33.79
C LEU A 22 -27.71 -3.00 34.49
N ARG A 23 -28.33 -3.67 35.47
CA ARG A 23 -29.41 -3.09 36.28
C ARG A 23 -28.96 -1.81 36.97
N LYS A 24 -27.78 -1.82 37.60
CA LYS A 24 -27.26 -0.65 38.33
C LYS A 24 -26.89 0.50 37.41
N LYS A 25 -26.33 0.22 36.23
CA LYS A 25 -26.07 1.23 35.19
C LYS A 25 -27.37 1.88 34.72
N GLN A 26 -28.43 1.10 34.51
CA GLN A 26 -29.74 1.62 34.11
C GLN A 26 -30.40 2.46 35.22
N GLU A 27 -30.30 2.04 36.49
CA GLU A 27 -30.77 2.82 37.64
C GLU A 27 -30.07 4.20 37.71
N VAL A 28 -28.74 4.24 37.53
CA VAL A 28 -27.97 5.50 37.52
C VAL A 28 -28.32 6.37 36.31
N HIS A 29 -28.50 5.75 35.14
CA HIS A 29 -28.93 6.47 33.94
C HIS A 29 -30.32 7.09 34.13
N ASN A 30 -31.26 6.33 34.69
CA ASN A 30 -32.61 6.82 34.98
C ASN A 30 -32.59 7.90 36.07
N ALA A 31 -31.75 7.77 37.10
CA ALA A 31 -31.57 8.80 38.13
C ALA A 31 -31.05 10.12 37.54
N LYS A 32 -30.06 10.04 36.63
CA LYS A 32 -29.55 11.21 35.90
C LYS A 32 -30.60 11.88 35.03
N LEU A 33 -31.51 11.11 34.44
CA LEU A 33 -32.62 11.63 33.65
C LEU A 33 -33.79 12.15 34.51
N SER A 34 -34.01 11.56 35.69
CA SER A 34 -35.09 11.95 36.60
C SER A 34 -34.72 13.13 37.52
N ASP A 35 -33.46 13.56 37.55
CA ASP A 35 -32.96 14.68 38.37
C ASP A 35 -33.46 16.08 37.92
N PHE A 36 -34.47 16.14 37.05
CA PHE A 36 -35.27 17.34 36.79
C PHE A 36 -36.75 16.94 36.70
N PRO A 37 -37.58 17.29 37.70
CA PRO A 37 -38.12 18.65 37.78
C PRO A 37 -38.53 19.07 39.21
N ASN A 38 -37.63 19.57 40.05
CA ASN A 38 -38.01 20.37 41.24
C ASN A 38 -36.78 21.07 41.87
N ARG A 39 -36.01 21.78 41.05
CA ARG A 39 -35.07 22.77 41.58
C ARG A 39 -35.71 24.14 41.41
N PRO A 40 -35.99 24.90 42.49
CA PRO A 40 -36.49 26.26 42.34
C PRO A 40 -35.46 27.04 41.52
N THR A 41 -35.95 27.72 40.48
CA THR A 41 -35.18 28.61 39.61
C THR A 41 -34.60 29.74 40.46
N VAL A 42 -33.41 29.50 41.01
CA VAL A 42 -32.57 30.54 41.58
C VAL A 42 -32.09 31.37 40.39
N VAL A 43 -32.66 32.57 40.28
CA VAL A 43 -32.18 33.72 39.52
C VAL A 43 -30.68 33.65 39.30
N ASN A 44 -30.30 33.79 38.03
CA ASN A 44 -28.95 33.76 37.47
C ASN A 44 -27.95 34.55 38.31
N LYS A 45 -27.37 33.92 39.34
CA LYS A 45 -26.06 34.31 39.85
C LYS A 45 -25.09 33.74 38.84
N THR A 46 -24.55 34.61 38.00
CA THR A 46 -23.37 34.33 37.19
C THR A 46 -22.37 33.61 38.09
N LYS A 47 -22.18 32.31 37.86
CA LYS A 47 -21.19 31.53 38.59
C LYS A 47 -19.85 32.19 38.27
N LEU A 48 -19.32 32.95 39.22
CA LEU A 48 -17.94 33.41 39.19
C LEU A 48 -17.12 32.13 39.07
N LYS A 49 -16.55 31.89 37.88
CA LYS A 49 -15.67 30.74 37.62
C LYS A 49 -14.53 30.85 38.62
N THR A 50 -14.58 30.03 39.67
CA THR A 50 -13.50 29.90 40.62
C THR A 50 -12.27 29.43 39.84
N LYS A 51 -11.10 30.00 40.10
CA LYS A 51 -9.85 29.74 39.37
C LYS A 51 -9.38 28.26 39.40
N LEU A 52 -10.14 27.37 40.03
CA LEU A 52 -9.92 25.93 40.13
C LEU A 52 -10.43 25.13 38.92
N ASP A 53 -11.32 25.70 38.08
CA ASP A 53 -11.88 25.00 36.90
C ASP A 53 -10.97 25.12 35.66
N LYS A 54 -9.73 25.56 35.83
CA LYS A 54 -8.76 25.64 34.74
C LYS A 54 -8.24 24.22 34.50
N ALA A 55 -8.93 23.48 33.62
CA ALA A 55 -8.45 22.21 33.13
C ALA A 55 -7.01 22.38 32.62
N ASN A 56 -6.13 21.45 32.98
CA ASN A 56 -4.75 21.52 32.56
C ASN A 56 -4.70 21.38 31.03
N GLU A 57 -4.26 22.43 30.33
CA GLU A 57 -4.22 22.50 28.87
C GLU A 57 -3.51 21.27 28.28
N GLY A 58 -2.41 20.84 28.92
CA GLY A 58 -1.65 19.66 28.48
C GLY A 58 -2.37 18.30 28.67
N VAL A 59 -3.48 18.25 29.41
CA VAL A 59 -4.36 17.07 29.48
C VAL A 59 -5.44 17.14 28.39
N SER A 60 -5.96 18.34 28.11
CA SER A 60 -6.91 18.55 27.00
C SER A 60 -6.27 18.21 25.65
N GLU A 61 -5.06 18.71 25.40
CA GLU A 61 -4.32 18.44 24.17
C GLU A 61 -3.96 16.96 24.00
N ARG A 62 -3.58 16.26 25.08
CA ARG A 62 -3.35 14.81 25.03
C ARG A 62 -4.62 14.03 24.72
N ASN A 63 -5.71 14.34 25.41
CA ASN A 63 -6.99 13.67 25.16
C ASN A 63 -7.51 13.91 23.74
N ARG A 64 -7.31 15.11 23.19
CA ARG A 64 -7.63 15.43 21.79
C ARG A 64 -6.81 14.56 20.84
N LYS A 65 -5.50 14.49 21.05
CA LYS A 65 -4.60 13.68 20.22
C LYS A 65 -4.90 12.19 20.30
N ASP A 66 -5.21 11.67 21.49
CA ASP A 66 -5.59 10.27 21.69
C ASP A 66 -6.93 9.96 20.98
N ALA A 67 -7.90 10.89 21.03
CA ALA A 67 -9.16 10.75 20.31
C ALA A 67 -8.98 10.78 18.78
N GLU A 68 -8.12 11.66 18.28
CA GLU A 68 -7.75 11.73 16.85
C GLU A 68 -7.09 10.43 16.40
N ALA A 69 -6.13 9.89 17.16
CA ALA A 69 -5.46 8.64 16.84
C ALA A 69 -6.43 7.43 16.81
N ILE A 70 -7.36 7.35 17.77
CA ILE A 70 -8.39 6.31 17.79
C ILE A 70 -9.31 6.43 16.58
N GLN A 71 -9.66 7.65 16.18
CA GLN A 71 -10.51 7.90 15.03
C GLN A 71 -9.81 7.48 13.73
N GLU A 72 -8.55 7.88 13.56
CA GLU A 72 -7.70 7.50 12.41
C GLU A 72 -7.55 5.98 12.29
N GLU A 73 -7.28 5.29 13.40
CA GLU A 73 -7.21 3.83 13.43
C GLU A 73 -8.55 3.19 13.04
N SER A 74 -9.67 3.72 13.54
CA SER A 74 -11.00 3.22 13.20
C SER A 74 -11.31 3.36 11.71
N ASP A 75 -10.87 4.46 11.09
CA ASP A 75 -11.11 4.75 9.69
C ASP A 75 -10.19 3.93 8.79
N ALA A 76 -8.94 3.69 9.22
CA ALA A 76 -8.04 2.73 8.58
C ALA A 76 -8.60 1.30 8.61
N LEU A 77 -9.20 0.88 9.73
CA LEU A 77 -9.79 -0.45 9.89
C LEU A 77 -11.04 -0.61 9.02
N LYS A 78 -11.91 0.41 8.92
CA LYS A 78 -13.06 0.39 8.00
C LYS A 78 -12.62 0.27 6.54
N LYS A 79 -11.58 1.01 6.15
CA LYS A 79 -11.01 0.94 4.79
C LYS A 79 -10.50 -0.47 4.49
N SER A 80 -9.66 -1.03 5.38
CA SER A 80 -9.12 -2.39 5.18
C SER A 80 -10.22 -3.44 5.14
N GLN A 81 -11.24 -3.32 6.00
CA GLN A 81 -12.41 -4.20 6.00
C GLN A 81 -13.17 -4.14 4.66
N SER A 82 -13.44 -2.94 4.13
CA SER A 82 -14.15 -2.78 2.85
C SER A 82 -13.39 -3.39 1.67
N ILE A 83 -12.06 -3.24 1.67
CA ILE A 83 -11.20 -3.81 0.62
C ILE A 83 -11.20 -5.34 0.73
N LEU A 84 -11.07 -5.88 1.94
CA LEU A 84 -11.10 -7.33 2.18
C LEU A 84 -12.44 -7.94 1.77
N GLU A 85 -13.56 -7.27 2.05
CA GLU A 85 -14.88 -7.72 1.64
C GLU A 85 -15.04 -7.69 0.11
N ALA A 86 -14.56 -6.65 -0.57
CA ALA A 86 -14.56 -6.60 -2.03
C ALA A 86 -13.70 -7.72 -2.63
N LYS A 87 -12.52 -7.96 -2.03
CA LYS A 87 -11.60 -9.04 -2.45
C LYS A 87 -12.21 -10.42 -2.20
N SER A 88 -12.88 -10.64 -1.08
CA SER A 88 -13.54 -11.92 -0.78
C SER A 88 -14.68 -12.21 -1.76
N LYS A 89 -15.51 -11.20 -2.07
CA LYS A 89 -16.57 -11.33 -3.09
C LYS A 89 -16.01 -11.71 -4.45
N LEU A 90 -14.91 -11.06 -4.86
CA LEU A 90 -14.23 -11.40 -6.12
C LEU A 90 -13.75 -12.86 -6.12
N TYR A 91 -13.13 -13.33 -5.03
CA TYR A 91 -12.72 -14.74 -4.95
C TYR A 91 -13.92 -15.70 -5.00
N ASP A 92 -15.01 -15.39 -4.30
CA ASP A 92 -16.23 -16.22 -4.33
C ASP A 92 -16.81 -16.31 -5.75
N GLU A 93 -16.81 -15.21 -6.51
CA GLU A 93 -17.22 -15.18 -7.93
C GLU A 93 -16.29 -16.01 -8.81
N LEU A 94 -14.97 -15.88 -8.66
CA LEU A 94 -13.98 -16.66 -9.42
C LEU A 94 -14.04 -18.15 -9.12
N VAL A 95 -14.38 -18.53 -7.89
CA VAL A 95 -14.56 -19.92 -7.49
C VAL A 95 -15.83 -20.50 -8.11
N LYS A 96 -16.93 -19.73 -8.17
CA LYS A 96 -18.21 -20.14 -8.75
C LYS A 96 -18.14 -20.27 -10.26
N ASP A 97 -17.68 -19.22 -10.95
CA ASP A 97 -17.67 -19.13 -12.42
C ASP A 97 -16.27 -18.78 -12.95
N PRO A 98 -15.33 -19.75 -12.94
CA PRO A 98 -13.93 -19.49 -13.33
C PRO A 98 -13.78 -19.06 -14.80
N LYS A 99 -14.75 -19.38 -15.66
CA LYS A 99 -14.75 -19.04 -17.09
C LYS A 99 -15.39 -17.68 -17.40
N ALA A 100 -16.17 -17.11 -16.48
CA ALA A 100 -16.86 -15.83 -16.74
C ALA A 100 -15.89 -14.63 -16.76
N ASN A 101 -14.74 -14.77 -16.09
CA ASN A 101 -13.73 -13.72 -15.95
C ASN A 101 -12.34 -14.13 -16.50
N SER A 102 -12.23 -15.27 -17.19
CA SER A 102 -10.93 -15.78 -17.69
C SER A 102 -10.26 -14.86 -18.72
N GLY A 103 -11.01 -13.96 -19.37
CA GLY A 103 -10.45 -12.94 -20.25
C GLY A 103 -9.64 -11.86 -19.52
N HIS A 104 -9.82 -11.71 -18.20
CA HIS A 104 -9.13 -10.71 -17.38
C HIS A 104 -7.86 -11.26 -16.70
N PHE A 105 -7.63 -12.57 -16.69
CA PHE A 105 -6.50 -13.20 -16.02
C PHE A 105 -5.69 -14.04 -17.02
N LEU A 106 -4.38 -13.81 -17.08
CA LEU A 106 -3.49 -14.48 -18.04
C LEU A 106 -3.22 -15.95 -17.71
N VAL A 107 -3.50 -16.37 -16.47
CA VAL A 107 -3.14 -17.70 -15.95
C VAL A 107 -4.36 -18.34 -15.28
N ASP A 108 -4.77 -19.49 -15.80
CA ASP A 108 -5.82 -20.34 -15.23
C ASP A 108 -5.20 -21.34 -14.22
N PHE A 109 -5.20 -21.00 -12.94
CA PHE A 109 -4.59 -21.84 -11.89
C PHE A 109 -5.28 -23.20 -11.68
N LYS A 110 -6.56 -23.34 -12.09
CA LYS A 110 -7.33 -24.56 -11.85
C LYS A 110 -7.03 -25.68 -12.84
N ASN A 111 -6.56 -25.35 -14.06
CA ASN A 111 -6.16 -26.35 -15.05
C ASN A 111 -4.83 -27.03 -14.67
N LYS A 112 -4.07 -26.46 -13.72
CA LYS A 112 -2.80 -27.03 -13.27
C LYS A 112 -2.96 -28.22 -12.30
N GLU A 113 -4.10 -28.31 -11.61
CA GLU A 113 -4.38 -29.45 -10.71
C GLU A 113 -4.88 -30.68 -11.47
N SER A 114 -5.62 -30.51 -12.58
CA SER A 114 -6.13 -31.62 -13.39
C SER A 114 -5.08 -32.41 -14.16
N GLU A 115 -3.86 -31.88 -14.35
CA GLU A 115 -2.78 -32.61 -15.03
C GLU A 115 -2.02 -33.59 -14.11
N LYS A 116 -2.35 -33.61 -12.82
CA LYS A 116 -1.61 -34.41 -11.83
C LYS A 116 -2.10 -35.85 -11.66
N ASP A 117 -3.28 -36.19 -12.20
CA ASP A 117 -3.90 -37.50 -12.00
C ASP A 117 -3.91 -38.42 -13.25
N GLU A 118 -3.38 -37.98 -14.41
CA GLU A 118 -3.27 -38.82 -15.63
C GLU A 118 -1.85 -38.91 -16.23
N SER A 119 -0.79 -38.79 -15.42
CA SER A 119 0.60 -39.00 -15.87
C SER A 119 1.39 -40.02 -15.02
N ALA A 120 0.69 -41.04 -14.49
CA ALA A 120 1.29 -42.16 -13.76
C ALA A 120 1.44 -43.44 -14.61
N VAL A 121 1.76 -43.32 -15.91
CA VAL A 121 2.34 -44.40 -16.72
C VAL A 121 3.42 -43.79 -17.62
N LEU A 122 4.52 -43.36 -17.01
CA LEU A 122 5.79 -43.32 -17.72
C LEU A 122 6.36 -44.74 -17.65
N GLN A 123 6.38 -45.40 -18.80
CA GLN A 123 7.14 -46.62 -19.00
C GLN A 123 8.59 -46.35 -18.61
N GLU A 124 9.14 -47.24 -17.78
CA GLU A 124 10.56 -47.31 -17.47
C GLU A 124 11.30 -47.76 -18.74
N ASP A 125 11.56 -46.84 -19.66
CA ASP A 125 12.56 -47.02 -20.70
C ASP A 125 13.88 -46.43 -20.17
N ASP A 126 14.66 -47.34 -19.57
CA ASP A 126 16.04 -47.20 -19.11
C ASP A 126 17.00 -47.05 -20.31
N ASP A 127 16.82 -45.99 -21.10
CA ASP A 127 17.80 -45.57 -22.11
C ASP A 127 18.65 -44.44 -21.54
N LYS A 128 19.83 -44.85 -21.10
CA LYS A 128 21.01 -44.06 -20.73
C LYS A 128 21.32 -42.97 -21.77
N ILE A 129 20.68 -41.81 -21.66
CA ILE A 129 21.14 -40.57 -22.29
C ILE A 129 22.26 -40.04 -21.39
N GLU A 130 23.45 -40.58 -21.60
CA GLU A 130 24.70 -39.97 -21.17
C GLU A 130 24.89 -38.72 -22.05
N SER A 131 24.17 -37.65 -21.71
CA SER A 131 24.38 -36.35 -22.33
C SER A 131 25.69 -35.79 -21.79
N ASP A 132 26.74 -36.08 -22.53
CA ASP A 132 28.01 -35.38 -22.51
C ASP A 132 27.77 -33.92 -22.93
N PHE A 133 27.12 -33.15 -22.04
CA PHE A 133 27.10 -31.70 -22.12
C PHE A 133 28.45 -31.24 -21.55
N GLU A 134 29.49 -31.32 -22.38
CA GLU A 134 30.63 -30.41 -22.22
C GLU A 134 30.00 -29.00 -22.18
N GLU A 135 29.95 -28.40 -20.99
CA GLU A 135 29.60 -26.99 -20.81
C GLU A 135 30.65 -26.22 -21.61
N ASP A 136 30.33 -25.87 -22.85
CA ASP A 136 31.14 -25.02 -23.72
C ASP A 136 31.09 -23.58 -23.14
N ASP A 137 31.72 -23.44 -21.97
CA ASP A 137 31.98 -22.18 -21.28
C ASP A 137 32.73 -21.21 -22.21
N GLU A 138 33.35 -21.71 -23.28
CA GLU A 138 33.99 -20.95 -24.36
C GLU A 138 33.09 -19.89 -25.02
N GLU A 139 31.77 -20.04 -24.99
CA GLU A 139 30.84 -19.13 -25.69
C GLU A 139 30.20 -18.07 -24.78
N TRP A 140 30.33 -18.19 -23.46
CA TRP A 140 29.84 -17.18 -22.52
C TRP A 140 30.92 -16.11 -22.28
N VAL A 141 30.54 -14.85 -22.43
CA VAL A 141 31.43 -13.70 -22.23
C VAL A 141 30.89 -12.82 -21.11
N ASP A 142 31.77 -12.54 -20.16
CA ASP A 142 31.52 -11.57 -19.10
C ASP A 142 31.94 -10.16 -19.60
N PHE A 143 31.01 -9.21 -19.56
CA PHE A 143 31.25 -7.80 -19.89
C PHE A 143 30.77 -6.87 -18.77
N VAL A 144 31.23 -5.61 -18.79
CA VAL A 144 30.87 -4.60 -17.80
C VAL A 144 29.92 -3.58 -18.43
N ASP A 145 28.74 -3.41 -17.82
CA ASP A 145 27.69 -2.45 -18.18
C ASP A 145 28.12 -1.01 -17.81
N CYS A 146 27.48 0.02 -18.37
CA CYS A 146 27.67 1.43 -18.06
C CYS A 146 27.49 1.80 -16.57
N LEU A 147 26.83 0.94 -15.78
CA LEU A 147 26.74 1.06 -14.31
C LEU A 147 27.90 0.39 -13.55
N GLY A 148 28.86 -0.22 -14.25
CA GLY A 148 30.01 -0.90 -13.63
C GLY A 148 29.68 -2.29 -13.06
N ARG A 149 28.56 -2.90 -13.48
CA ARG A 149 28.17 -4.25 -13.07
C ARG A 149 28.66 -5.26 -14.10
N THR A 150 29.14 -6.42 -13.64
CA THR A 150 29.47 -7.54 -14.52
C THR A 150 28.19 -8.28 -14.94
N LYS A 151 28.06 -8.56 -16.24
CA LYS A 151 26.97 -9.32 -16.86
C LYS A 151 27.58 -10.40 -17.76
N ARG A 152 26.98 -11.59 -17.75
CA ARG A 152 27.35 -12.71 -18.61
C ARG A 152 26.34 -12.82 -19.75
N CYS A 153 26.81 -12.85 -20.99
CA CYS A 153 25.97 -13.08 -22.18
C CYS A 153 26.71 -13.98 -23.18
N HIS A 154 25.98 -14.51 -24.16
CA HIS A 154 26.58 -15.25 -25.27
C HIS A 154 27.47 -14.33 -26.12
N ARG A 155 28.49 -14.88 -26.79
CA ARG A 155 29.33 -14.14 -27.75
C ARG A 155 28.52 -13.41 -28.81
N ASP A 156 27.50 -14.07 -29.35
CA ASP A 156 26.63 -13.51 -30.39
C ASP A 156 25.80 -12.32 -29.91
N ASP A 157 25.37 -12.32 -28.65
CA ASP A 157 24.52 -11.27 -28.07
C ASP A 157 25.35 -10.09 -27.50
N LEU A 158 26.67 -10.22 -27.44
CA LEU A 158 27.57 -9.21 -26.87
C LEU A 158 27.42 -7.84 -27.55
N GLU A 159 27.28 -7.80 -28.86
CA GLU A 159 27.16 -6.55 -29.63
C GLU A 159 25.82 -5.86 -29.37
N SER A 160 24.74 -6.65 -29.33
CA SER A 160 23.38 -6.19 -29.02
C SER A 160 23.29 -5.64 -27.58
N MET A 161 23.88 -6.35 -26.63
CA MET A 161 23.93 -5.94 -25.22
C MET A 161 24.72 -4.65 -25.03
N LYS A 162 25.89 -4.50 -25.68
CA LYS A 162 26.67 -3.26 -25.66
C LYS A 162 25.92 -2.09 -26.31
N ALA A 163 25.24 -2.30 -27.43
CA ALA A 163 24.45 -1.26 -28.08
C ALA A 163 23.28 -0.77 -27.20
N ASN A 164 22.64 -1.69 -26.48
CA ASN A 164 21.59 -1.33 -25.51
C ASN A 164 22.17 -0.62 -24.28
N ASP A 165 23.34 -1.05 -23.82
CA ASP A 165 24.08 -0.40 -22.74
C ASP A 165 24.46 1.05 -23.09
N GLU A 166 24.92 1.29 -24.33
CA GLU A 166 25.22 2.64 -24.81
C GLU A 166 23.98 3.54 -24.87
N LYS A 167 22.84 3.00 -25.33
CA LYS A 167 21.55 3.72 -25.29
C LYS A 167 21.15 4.05 -23.86
N LEU A 168 21.31 3.10 -22.94
CA LEU A 168 21.04 3.29 -21.52
C LEU A 168 21.95 4.37 -20.94
N LYS A 169 23.24 4.35 -21.29
CA LYS A 169 24.23 5.35 -20.88
C LYS A 169 23.86 6.75 -21.36
N ILE A 170 23.41 6.89 -22.61
CA ILE A 170 22.95 8.17 -23.15
C ILE A 170 21.68 8.65 -22.41
N SER A 171 20.75 7.73 -22.12
CA SER A 171 19.53 8.08 -21.36
C SER A 171 19.82 8.49 -19.92
N LEU A 172 20.80 7.87 -19.28
CA LEU A 172 21.13 8.09 -17.86
C LEU A 172 22.08 9.29 -17.66
N PHE A 173 23.06 9.46 -18.54
CA PHE A 173 24.15 10.43 -18.39
C PHE A 173 24.12 11.56 -19.43
N GLY A 174 23.16 11.54 -20.36
CA GLY A 174 23.02 12.51 -21.45
C GLY A 174 24.07 12.36 -22.55
N PRO A 175 23.87 12.99 -23.73
CA PRO A 175 24.90 13.06 -24.76
C PRO A 175 26.03 13.97 -24.28
N SER A 176 27.13 13.33 -23.86
CA SER A 176 28.42 13.92 -23.45
C SER A 176 28.60 14.25 -21.96
N ARG A 177 29.10 13.25 -21.21
CA ARG A 177 29.99 13.48 -20.06
C ARG A 177 31.25 12.64 -20.23
N SER A 178 32.00 12.92 -21.29
CA SER A 178 33.34 12.37 -21.49
C SER A 178 34.35 13.43 -21.01
N GLN A 179 34.95 13.15 -19.86
CA GLN A 179 36.15 13.76 -19.27
C GLN A 179 36.03 15.04 -18.41
N GLU A 180 36.32 14.80 -17.12
CA GLU A 180 37.23 15.55 -16.23
C GLU A 180 36.79 16.90 -15.64
N SER A 181 36.67 16.88 -14.30
CA SER A 181 36.60 17.99 -13.33
C SER A 181 35.27 18.76 -13.12
N LYS A 182 35.02 19.03 -11.82
CA LYS A 182 34.02 19.90 -11.17
C LYS A 182 32.65 19.31 -10.78
N GLU A 183 32.47 19.31 -9.44
CA GLU A 183 31.28 19.43 -8.57
C GLU A 183 29.93 18.78 -8.94
N PRO A 184 29.12 18.41 -7.91
CA PRO A 184 27.85 17.72 -8.10
C PRO A 184 26.77 18.67 -8.63
N GLU A 185 26.65 18.76 -9.95
CA GLU A 185 25.49 19.36 -10.62
C GLU A 185 24.26 18.45 -10.46
N LYS A 186 23.15 19.07 -10.02
CA LYS A 186 21.88 18.44 -9.66
C LYS A 186 21.21 17.72 -10.84
N PRO A 187 20.39 16.69 -10.58
CA PRO A 187 19.66 15.99 -11.65
C PRO A 187 18.69 16.94 -12.35
N LYS A 188 18.87 17.12 -13.66
CA LYS A 188 17.85 17.73 -14.54
C LYS A 188 16.70 16.74 -14.67
N THR A 189 15.59 17.03 -13.99
CA THR A 189 14.34 16.29 -14.18
C THR A 189 13.64 16.84 -15.41
N ASP A 190 13.64 16.07 -16.49
CA ASP A 190 12.90 16.38 -17.70
C ASP A 190 11.39 16.41 -17.41
N GLY A 191 10.74 17.54 -17.65
CA GLY A 191 9.28 17.58 -17.81
C GLY A 191 8.54 18.78 -17.22
N VAL A 192 9.15 19.60 -16.36
CA VAL A 192 8.52 20.84 -15.91
C VAL A 192 9.55 21.96 -15.97
N GLU A 193 9.41 22.87 -16.94
CA GLU A 193 10.14 24.13 -17.00
C GLU A 193 9.71 25.00 -15.81
N LEU A 194 10.18 24.65 -14.61
CA LEU A 194 10.02 25.48 -13.43
C LEU A 194 11.17 26.49 -13.41
N PRO A 195 10.87 27.78 -13.14
CA PRO A 195 11.89 28.82 -13.05
C PRO A 195 13.10 28.35 -12.24
N ASP A 196 14.29 28.46 -12.82
CA ASP A 196 15.53 27.84 -12.33
C ASP A 196 15.97 28.33 -10.93
N LEU A 197 15.34 29.40 -10.44
CA LEU A 197 15.55 29.99 -9.12
C LEU A 197 14.66 29.41 -8.00
N CYS A 198 13.79 28.45 -8.28
CA CYS A 198 13.00 27.79 -7.24
C CYS A 198 13.87 26.84 -6.41
N SER A 199 13.76 26.91 -5.08
CA SER A 199 14.37 25.90 -4.20
C SER A 199 13.77 24.51 -4.45
N GLU A 200 14.49 23.45 -4.08
CA GLU A 200 13.99 22.07 -4.16
C GLU A 200 12.64 21.90 -3.46
N ASP A 201 12.49 22.53 -2.30
CA ASP A 201 11.25 22.50 -1.53
C ASP A 201 10.09 23.18 -2.26
N MET A 202 10.36 24.28 -2.97
CA MET A 202 9.36 24.96 -3.79
C MET A 202 8.96 24.12 -5.01
N ARG A 203 9.90 23.38 -5.62
CA ARG A 203 9.58 22.43 -6.71
C ARG A 203 8.67 21.30 -6.24
N ARG A 204 8.97 20.73 -5.06
CA ARG A 204 8.14 19.67 -4.45
C ARG A 204 6.75 20.17 -4.13
N GLU A 205 6.64 21.39 -3.61
CA GLU A 205 5.34 21.99 -3.28
C GLU A 205 4.50 22.27 -4.54
N LEU A 206 5.12 22.72 -5.63
CA LEU A 206 4.41 22.90 -6.91
C LEU A 206 3.91 21.57 -7.49
N LEU A 207 4.68 20.48 -7.33
CA LEU A 207 4.27 19.16 -7.76
C LEU A 207 3.09 18.63 -6.93
N ARG A 208 3.13 18.86 -5.62
CA ARG A 208 2.00 18.56 -4.72
C ARG A 208 0.74 19.33 -5.15
N GLN A 209 0.86 20.63 -5.42
CA GLN A 209 -0.27 21.44 -5.85
C GLN A 209 -0.90 20.93 -7.15
N LYS A 210 -0.08 20.52 -8.13
CA LYS A 210 -0.58 19.88 -9.35
C LYS A 210 -1.36 18.60 -9.06
N TRP A 211 -0.86 17.74 -8.18
CA TRP A 211 -1.56 16.51 -7.79
C TRP A 211 -2.90 16.79 -7.10
N GLU A 212 -2.96 17.76 -6.20
CA GLU A 212 -4.20 18.14 -5.53
C GLU A 212 -5.24 18.70 -6.51
N GLU A 213 -4.79 19.40 -7.56
CA GLU A 213 -5.66 19.91 -8.62
C GLU A 213 -6.16 18.79 -9.53
N GLU A 214 -5.29 17.89 -9.97
CA GLU A 214 -5.65 16.70 -10.76
C GLU A 214 -6.62 15.79 -9.99
N GLU A 215 -6.39 15.53 -8.70
CA GLU A 215 -7.34 14.76 -7.86
C GLU A 215 -8.70 15.44 -7.78
N ARG A 216 -8.75 16.77 -7.66
CA ARG A 216 -10.01 17.51 -7.64
C ARG A 216 -10.77 17.35 -8.95
N GLU A 217 -10.07 17.46 -10.08
CA GLU A 217 -10.68 17.23 -11.40
C GLU A 217 -11.13 15.78 -11.61
N LEU A 218 -10.41 14.80 -11.07
CA LEU A 218 -10.80 13.39 -11.11
C LEU A 218 -12.07 13.13 -10.29
N LEU A 219 -12.19 13.76 -9.13
CA LEU A 219 -13.38 13.67 -8.28
C LEU A 219 -14.62 14.27 -8.96
N ASP A 220 -14.44 15.36 -9.73
CA ASP A 220 -15.53 15.98 -10.49
C ASP A 220 -15.97 15.15 -11.71
N LYS A 221 -15.08 14.31 -12.26
CA LYS A 221 -15.37 13.43 -13.40
C LYS A 221 -16.17 12.20 -12.95
N LYS A 222 -17.37 12.00 -13.52
CA LYS A 222 -18.23 10.83 -13.23
C LYS A 222 -17.71 9.49 -13.76
N ASN A 223 -16.81 9.50 -14.75
CA ASN A 223 -16.22 8.30 -15.34
C ASN A 223 -14.70 8.49 -15.48
N ILE A 224 -13.96 7.71 -14.70
CA ILE A 224 -12.50 7.78 -14.63
C ILE A 224 -11.92 6.75 -15.59
N HIS A 225 -11.23 7.21 -16.64
CA HIS A 225 -10.46 6.38 -17.56
C HIS A 225 -9.04 6.15 -17.04
N TYR A 226 -8.43 5.01 -17.39
CA TYR A 226 -7.08 4.62 -16.94
C TYR A 226 -6.01 5.70 -17.20
N GLN A 227 -6.12 6.41 -18.32
CA GLN A 227 -5.18 7.48 -18.67
C GLN A 227 -5.22 8.67 -17.69
N HIS A 228 -6.32 8.87 -16.95
CA HIS A 228 -6.41 9.94 -15.98
C HIS A 228 -5.72 9.61 -14.64
N VAL A 229 -5.34 8.35 -14.42
CA VAL A 229 -4.59 7.90 -13.24
C VAL A 229 -3.08 7.86 -13.53
N LEU A 230 -2.67 8.04 -14.79
CA LEU A 230 -1.27 8.09 -15.19
C LEU A 230 -0.72 9.51 -14.98
N PHE A 231 0.35 9.63 -14.20
CA PHE A 231 1.05 10.89 -14.03
C PHE A 231 1.63 11.37 -15.37
N ASP A 232 1.20 12.55 -15.82
CA ASP A 232 1.67 13.22 -17.05
C ASP A 232 1.47 12.40 -18.36
N GLY A 233 0.50 11.47 -18.37
CA GLY A 233 0.19 10.63 -19.53
C GLY A 233 1.31 9.66 -19.95
N LYS A 234 2.40 9.58 -19.18
CA LYS A 234 3.52 8.67 -19.43
C LYS A 234 3.41 7.50 -18.46
N SER A 235 3.15 6.32 -19.01
CA SER A 235 3.41 5.10 -18.26
C SER A 235 4.91 5.08 -17.91
N PHE A 236 5.25 4.93 -16.65
CA PHE A 236 6.57 4.41 -16.24
C PHE A 236 6.72 2.91 -16.60
N PHE A 237 6.08 2.46 -17.67
CA PHE A 237 6.28 1.16 -18.28
C PHE A 237 7.30 1.30 -19.41
N CYS A 238 8.49 0.80 -19.14
CA CYS A 238 9.54 0.61 -20.12
C CYS A 238 9.19 -0.63 -20.97
N TYR A 239 8.30 -0.50 -21.96
CA TYR A 239 8.17 -1.49 -23.04
C TYR A 239 7.77 -0.79 -24.33
N LYS A 240 8.78 -0.34 -25.08
CA LYS A 240 8.67 -0.17 -26.54
C LYS A 240 9.25 -1.42 -27.19
N THR A 241 8.40 -2.35 -27.57
CA THR A 241 8.71 -3.28 -28.66
C THR A 241 7.90 -2.82 -29.85
N ASP A 242 8.55 -2.09 -30.76
CA ASP A 242 7.98 -1.75 -32.06
C ASP A 242 7.91 -3.04 -32.89
N ILE A 243 6.72 -3.63 -33.01
CA ILE A 243 6.42 -4.67 -34.01
C ILE A 243 5.83 -3.94 -35.22
N LEU A 244 6.63 -3.83 -36.28
CA LEU A 244 6.17 -3.50 -37.62
C LEU A 244 5.60 -4.76 -38.30
N ILE A 245 4.40 -4.63 -38.85
CA ILE A 245 3.90 -5.43 -39.97
C ILE A 245 4.30 -4.72 -41.25
#